data_AF-A0AA36PJ73-F1
#
_entry.id   AF-A0AA36PJ73-F1
#
_cell.length_a   1.000
_cell.length_b   1.000
_cell.length_c   1.000
_cell.angle_alpha   90.00
_cell.angle_beta   90.00
_cell.angle_gamma   90.00
#
_symmetry.space_group_name_H-M   'P 1'
#
loop_
_entity.id
_entity.type
_entity.pdbx_description
1 polymer ?
#
loop_
_entity_poly.entity_id
_entity_poly.type
_entity_poly.pdbx_seq_one_letter_code
_entity_poly.pdbx_strand_id
1 'polypeptide(L)'
;MSSDNLNQASDSLILTLPQDHWDKNHAEDCSAVEALEQGKVLYLPQLAFELSEQEKQLLNPALVDVKRKNISFKPQEGVLTGVTDESKVALIRQLLERYYQSCLGLVNQLLPEYSSALHSPTNSLRLHPVAAWRDKTSWRKDDSRLHVDAFPSRPNYGERIIRIFSNINPHGEPRAWRVGEDFTQLASRYLPQLERYSPVSSWLQHKVGITKRRRSHYDHLMLQLHDKMKSDLDYQQNGLQQAIDFPAGSSWICFSDQTPHAAMGGQYMLEQTFLLPVAGMKNPQQSPLKILESLTQKRLI
;
A
#
# COMPACT_ATOMS: atom_id res chain seq x y z
N MET A 1 -2.64 32.70 -22.43
CA MET A 1 -2.39 32.17 -21.08
C MET A 1 -3.74 32.10 -20.39
N SER A 2 -4.05 31.02 -19.67
CA SER A 2 -5.32 30.80 -18.92
C SER A 2 -6.42 29.96 -19.61
N SER A 3 -6.05 28.73 -20.02
CA SER A 3 -7.02 27.61 -20.15
C SER A 3 -6.30 26.25 -20.05
N ASP A 4 -5.04 26.17 -20.47
CA ASP A 4 -4.27 24.90 -20.45
C ASP A 4 -3.69 24.52 -19.08
N ASN A 5 -3.50 25.48 -18.16
CA ASN A 5 -2.95 25.21 -16.82
C ASN A 5 -3.96 24.64 -15.82
N LEU A 6 -5.26 24.69 -16.09
CA LEU A 6 -6.30 24.13 -15.21
C LEU A 6 -6.54 22.63 -15.51
N ASN A 7 -6.33 22.19 -16.75
CA ASN A 7 -6.44 20.76 -17.11
C ASN A 7 -5.22 19.93 -16.72
N GLN A 8 -4.04 20.53 -16.53
CA GLN A 8 -2.86 19.78 -16.06
C GLN A 8 -2.92 19.40 -14.56
N ALA A 9 -3.75 20.08 -13.76
CA ALA A 9 -3.88 19.80 -12.34
C ALA A 9 -4.82 18.60 -12.04
N SER A 10 -5.78 18.27 -12.91
CA SER A 10 -6.67 17.12 -12.70
C SER A 10 -6.03 15.76 -13.00
N ASP A 11 -5.01 15.74 -13.86
CA ASP A 11 -4.42 14.50 -14.41
C ASP A 11 -3.25 13.93 -13.61
N SER A 12 -2.78 14.62 -12.56
CA SER A 12 -1.70 14.10 -11.72
C SER A 12 -2.19 12.94 -10.85
N LEU A 13 -1.50 11.80 -10.95
CA LEU A 13 -1.68 10.61 -10.09
C LEU A 13 -1.19 10.84 -8.65
N ILE A 14 -0.58 12.00 -8.40
CA ILE A 14 0.10 12.34 -7.16
C ILE A 14 -0.38 13.73 -6.70
N LEU A 15 -0.83 13.81 -5.45
CA LEU A 15 -1.15 15.06 -4.78
C LEU A 15 -0.04 15.35 -3.76
N THR A 16 0.73 16.43 -3.98
CA THR A 16 1.75 16.87 -3.02
C THR A 16 1.10 17.72 -1.93
N LEU A 17 1.36 17.37 -0.68
CA LEU A 17 0.85 18.08 0.48
C LEU A 17 2.01 18.70 1.31
N PRO A 18 1.79 19.84 1.98
CA PRO A 18 2.87 20.61 2.59
C PRO A 18 3.29 20.14 3.99
N GLN A 19 2.71 19.07 4.54
CA GLN A 19 2.97 18.65 5.92
C GLN A 19 4.43 18.24 6.11
N ASP A 20 4.98 18.74 7.21
CA ASP A 20 6.37 18.58 7.63
C ASP A 20 6.48 18.03 9.08
N HIS A 21 5.35 17.84 9.77
CA HIS A 21 5.28 17.27 11.12
C HIS A 21 4.15 16.23 11.24
N TRP A 22 4.34 15.23 12.09
CA TRP A 22 3.39 14.12 12.30
C TRP A 22 2.18 14.48 13.17
N ASP A 23 2.31 15.49 14.03
CA ASP A 23 1.34 15.80 15.09
C ASP A 23 0.81 17.26 15.07
N LYS A 24 1.15 18.06 14.04
CA LYS A 24 0.70 19.46 13.96
C LYS A 24 -0.55 19.58 13.10
N ASN A 25 -1.66 19.99 13.70
CA ASN A 25 -2.87 20.33 12.95
C ASN A 25 -2.61 21.49 11.97
N HIS A 26 -2.46 21.14 10.69
CA HIS A 26 -2.73 22.05 9.60
C HIS A 26 -4.26 22.09 9.37
N ALA A 27 -4.77 23.20 8.81
CA ALA A 27 -6.21 23.33 8.51
C ALA A 27 -6.71 22.12 7.70
N GLU A 28 -7.94 21.68 7.98
CA GLU A 28 -8.59 20.56 7.28
C GLU A 28 -8.50 20.76 5.77
N ASP A 29 -7.82 19.83 5.09
CA ASP A 29 -7.70 19.85 3.64
C ASP A 29 -8.63 18.77 3.07
N CYS A 30 -9.89 19.14 2.84
CA CYS A 30 -10.89 18.24 2.23
C CYS A 30 -10.40 17.61 0.91
N SER A 31 -9.39 18.20 0.26
CA SER A 31 -8.81 17.68 -0.97
C SER A 31 -8.01 16.39 -0.78
N ALA A 32 -7.41 16.15 0.40
CA ALA A 32 -6.56 14.98 0.63
C ALA A 32 -7.37 13.67 0.64
N VAL A 33 -8.49 13.66 1.35
CA VAL A 33 -9.42 12.51 1.42
C VAL A 33 -9.97 12.20 0.04
N GLU A 34 -10.46 13.22 -0.67
CA GLU A 34 -11.02 13.07 -2.01
C GLU A 34 -9.99 12.57 -3.02
N ALA A 35 -8.77 13.12 -3.00
CA ALA A 35 -7.69 12.66 -3.86
C ALA A 35 -7.30 11.20 -3.56
N LEU A 36 -7.23 10.82 -2.28
CA LEU A 36 -6.90 9.45 -1.89
C LEU A 36 -7.99 8.46 -2.35
N GLU A 37 -9.27 8.79 -2.18
CA GLU A 37 -10.38 7.96 -2.67
C GLU A 37 -10.43 7.86 -4.20
N GLN A 38 -9.99 8.90 -4.89
CA GLN A 38 -9.82 8.90 -6.36
C GLN A 38 -8.62 8.05 -6.81
N GLY A 39 -7.88 7.45 -5.87
CA GLY A 39 -6.74 6.58 -6.16
C GLY A 39 -5.41 7.32 -6.34
N LYS A 40 -5.31 8.61 -5.98
CA LYS A 40 -4.04 9.34 -6.01
C LYS A 40 -3.12 8.92 -4.86
N VAL A 41 -1.82 9.08 -5.08
CA VAL A 41 -0.82 9.02 -4.00
C VAL A 41 -0.72 10.38 -3.33
N LEU A 42 -0.93 10.44 -2.02
CA LEU A 42 -0.62 11.63 -1.23
C LEU A 42 0.87 11.64 -0.94
N TYR A 43 1.60 12.62 -1.45
CA TYR A 43 3.04 12.75 -1.30
C TYR A 43 3.40 13.88 -0.34
N LEU A 44 4.18 13.55 0.70
CA LEU A 44 4.59 14.45 1.78
C LEU A 44 6.12 14.60 1.76
N PRO A 45 6.67 15.50 0.93
CA PRO A 45 8.11 15.61 0.68
C PRO A 45 8.94 15.98 1.90
N GLN A 46 8.34 16.68 2.86
CA GLN A 46 9.01 17.23 4.04
C GLN A 46 8.69 16.45 5.32
N LEU A 47 7.88 15.39 5.23
CA LEU A 47 7.49 14.59 6.39
C LEU A 47 8.49 13.45 6.62
N ALA A 48 9.59 13.77 7.29
CA ALA A 48 10.61 12.79 7.67
C ALA A 48 10.21 12.00 8.92
N PHE A 49 10.45 10.69 8.93
CA PHE A 49 10.47 9.92 10.16
C PHE A 49 11.90 9.77 10.66
N GLU A 50 12.32 10.65 11.56
CA GLU A 50 13.69 10.67 12.08
C GLU A 50 13.97 9.45 12.96
N LEU A 51 15.15 8.86 12.76
CA LEU A 51 15.68 7.77 13.58
C LEU A 51 16.68 8.33 14.59
N SER A 52 16.54 7.94 15.84
CA SER A 52 17.57 8.15 16.86
C SER A 52 18.87 7.42 16.49
N GLU A 53 19.99 7.84 17.10
CA GLU A 53 21.29 7.18 16.90
C GLU A 53 21.26 5.67 17.23
N GLN A 54 20.43 5.27 18.19
CA GLN A 54 20.23 3.86 18.53
C GLN A 54 19.46 3.14 17.42
N GLU A 55 18.37 3.73 16.92
CA GLU A 55 17.56 3.15 15.84
C GLU A 55 18.31 3.08 14.51
N LYS A 56 19.25 3.99 14.23
CA LYS A 56 20.11 3.91 13.03
C LYS A 56 20.91 2.60 12.98
N GLN A 57 21.24 2.00 14.13
CA GLN A 57 21.90 0.70 14.19
C GLN A 57 21.01 -0.45 13.70
N LEU A 58 19.69 -0.24 13.59
CA LEU A 58 18.73 -1.22 13.06
C LEU A 58 18.73 -1.25 11.53
N LEU A 59 19.45 -0.35 10.85
CA LEU A 59 19.54 -0.30 9.39
C LEU A 59 20.49 -1.39 8.83
N ASN A 60 20.27 -2.63 9.25
CA ASN A 60 21.07 -3.79 8.90
C ASN A 60 20.16 -4.93 8.37
N PRO A 61 20.26 -5.28 7.07
CA PRO A 61 19.48 -6.37 6.49
C PRO A 61 19.65 -7.74 7.18
N ALA A 62 20.75 -7.99 7.88
CA ALA A 62 20.99 -9.24 8.62
C ALA A 62 20.01 -9.47 9.78
N LEU A 63 19.29 -8.43 10.22
CA LEU A 63 18.26 -8.51 11.27
C LEU A 63 16.97 -9.18 10.79
N VAL A 64 16.79 -9.33 9.48
CA VAL A 64 15.59 -9.94 8.90
C VAL A 64 15.78 -11.45 8.76
N ASP A 65 14.79 -12.22 9.20
CA ASP A 65 14.75 -13.67 8.98
C ASP A 65 14.85 -13.99 7.48
N VAL A 66 15.79 -14.85 7.11
CA VAL A 66 16.07 -15.27 5.73
C VAL A 66 14.84 -15.82 4.99
N LYS A 67 13.82 -16.30 5.71
CA LYS A 67 12.56 -16.80 5.15
C LYS A 67 11.53 -15.69 4.89
N ARG A 68 11.81 -14.44 5.26
CA ARG A 68 10.87 -13.31 5.22
C ARG A 68 11.44 -12.14 4.43
N LYS A 69 10.54 -11.35 3.84
CA LYS A 69 10.92 -10.12 3.11
C LYS A 69 11.17 -8.93 4.06
N ASN A 70 10.59 -8.96 5.26
CA ASN A 70 10.59 -7.85 6.21
C ASN A 70 10.36 -8.33 7.65
N ILE A 71 10.63 -7.45 8.59
CA ILE A 71 10.17 -7.56 9.98
C ILE A 71 8.76 -6.98 10.04
N SER A 72 7.81 -7.69 10.62
CA SER A 72 6.42 -7.23 10.76
C SER A 72 6.02 -7.12 12.24
N PHE A 73 5.31 -6.06 12.59
CA PHE A 73 4.80 -5.81 13.93
C PHE A 73 3.31 -5.52 13.90
N LYS A 74 2.55 -6.14 14.79
CA LYS A 74 1.13 -5.86 14.99
C LYS A 74 0.95 -5.13 16.33
N PRO A 75 0.81 -3.78 16.33
CA PRO A 75 0.82 -3.01 17.57
C PRO A 75 -0.30 -3.40 18.54
N GLN A 76 -1.53 -3.60 18.04
CA GLN A 76 -2.66 -4.01 18.89
C GLN A 76 -2.52 -5.40 19.51
N GLU A 77 -1.77 -6.31 18.87
CA GLU A 77 -1.52 -7.66 19.39
C GLU A 77 -0.18 -7.73 20.17
N GLY A 78 0.67 -6.71 20.09
CA GLY A 78 2.05 -6.74 20.61
C GLY A 78 2.97 -7.75 19.92
N VAL A 79 2.57 -8.29 18.76
CA VAL A 79 3.28 -9.40 18.08
C VAL A 79 4.30 -8.86 17.09
N LEU A 80 5.59 -9.12 17.34
CA LEU A 80 6.71 -8.86 16.44
C LEU A 80 7.19 -10.17 15.80
N THR A 81 7.40 -10.18 14.49
CA THR A 81 7.87 -11.36 13.76
C THR A 81 8.93 -11.03 12.72
N GLY A 82 9.83 -11.98 12.47
CA GLY A 82 10.84 -11.87 11.42
C GLY A 82 12.14 -11.18 11.82
N VAL A 83 12.39 -11.04 13.13
CA VAL A 83 13.66 -10.59 13.68
C VAL A 83 14.53 -11.81 13.99
N THR A 84 15.80 -11.79 13.58
CA THR A 84 16.78 -12.87 13.86
C THR A 84 17.57 -12.63 15.15
N ASP A 85 17.83 -11.37 15.50
CA ASP A 85 18.61 -10.96 16.66
C ASP A 85 17.69 -10.57 17.83
N GLU A 86 17.64 -11.43 18.84
CA GLU A 86 16.84 -11.23 20.05
C GLU A 86 17.24 -9.96 20.83
N SER A 87 18.52 -9.56 20.78
CA SER A 87 18.99 -8.36 21.50
C SER A 87 18.40 -7.06 20.91
N LYS A 88 18.01 -7.08 19.64
CA LYS A 88 17.43 -5.93 18.93
C LYS A 88 15.90 -5.90 18.98
N VAL A 89 15.23 -6.96 19.44
CA VAL A 89 13.76 -7.09 19.46
C VAL A 89 13.10 -5.92 20.21
N ALA A 90 13.63 -5.54 21.37
CA ALA A 90 13.06 -4.45 22.16
C ALA A 90 13.15 -3.10 21.43
N LEU A 91 14.31 -2.79 20.84
CA LEU A 91 14.52 -1.54 20.11
C LEU A 91 13.70 -1.48 18.82
N ILE A 92 13.60 -2.59 18.08
CA ILE A 92 12.75 -2.68 16.88
C ILE A 92 11.27 -2.51 17.24
N ARG A 93 10.83 -3.09 18.36
CA ARG A 93 9.45 -2.92 18.83
C ARG A 93 9.18 -1.45 19.17
N GLN A 94 10.08 -0.79 19.90
CA GLN A 94 9.94 0.63 20.23
C GLN A 94 9.88 1.52 18.98
N LEU A 95 10.76 1.27 18.01
CA LEU A 95 10.75 1.96 16.72
C LEU A 95 9.39 1.82 16.01
N LEU A 96 8.88 0.59 15.90
CA LEU A 96 7.64 0.33 15.17
C LEU A 96 6.39 0.79 15.93
N GLU A 97 6.43 0.80 17.26
CA GLU A 97 5.38 1.42 18.07
C GLU A 97 5.37 2.93 17.89
N ARG A 98 6.55 3.59 17.91
CA ARG A 98 6.66 5.03 17.64
C ARG A 98 6.13 5.38 16.24
N TYR A 99 6.54 4.61 15.23
CA TYR A 99 6.06 4.81 13.86
C TYR A 99 4.54 4.65 13.74
N TYR A 100 3.96 3.64 14.42
CA TYR A 100 2.51 3.47 14.51
C TYR A 100 1.80 4.69 15.07
N GLN A 101 2.28 5.21 16.22
CA GLN A 101 1.68 6.37 16.86
C GLN A 101 1.78 7.62 15.98
N SER A 102 2.94 7.85 15.33
CA SER A 102 3.09 8.94 14.37
C SER A 102 2.13 8.81 13.17
N CYS A 103 1.96 7.59 12.64
CA CYS A 103 1.01 7.35 11.56
C CYS A 103 -0.45 7.57 11.98
N LEU A 104 -0.81 7.24 13.23
CA LEU A 104 -2.14 7.57 13.77
C LEU A 104 -2.34 9.08 13.88
N GLY A 105 -1.34 9.82 14.36
CA GLY A 105 -1.35 11.29 14.39
C GLY A 105 -1.61 11.88 13.00
N LEU A 106 -0.84 11.40 12.00
CA LEU A 106 -0.98 11.83 10.61
C LEU A 106 -2.36 11.53 10.03
N VAL A 107 -2.92 10.35 10.29
CA VAL A 107 -4.28 10.00 9.85
C VAL A 107 -5.30 10.93 10.49
N ASN A 108 -5.24 11.16 11.80
CA ASN A 108 -6.19 12.03 12.49
C ASN A 108 -6.18 13.45 11.96
N GLN A 109 -5.03 13.90 11.45
CA GLN A 109 -4.88 15.22 10.86
C GLN A 109 -5.34 15.28 9.41
N LEU A 110 -4.91 14.34 8.56
CA LEU A 110 -5.12 14.40 7.11
C LEU A 110 -6.39 13.71 6.63
N LEU A 111 -6.84 12.70 7.36
CA LEU A 111 -7.92 11.79 6.98
C LEU A 111 -8.88 11.56 8.17
N PRO A 112 -9.37 12.64 8.83
CA PRO A 112 -10.15 12.53 10.07
C PRO A 112 -11.42 11.67 9.92
N GLU A 113 -11.98 11.59 8.72
CA GLU A 113 -13.15 10.74 8.38
C GLU A 113 -12.87 9.25 8.61
N TYR A 114 -11.61 8.82 8.54
CA TYR A 114 -11.25 7.42 8.68
C TYR A 114 -10.87 7.04 10.11
N SER A 115 -10.53 8.00 10.96
CA SER A 115 -9.96 7.77 12.29
C SER A 115 -10.74 6.79 13.16
N SER A 116 -12.08 6.84 13.12
CA SER A 116 -12.93 5.92 13.90
C SER A 116 -13.17 4.57 13.23
N ALA A 117 -12.89 4.45 11.93
CA ALA A 117 -13.19 3.27 11.13
C ALA A 117 -11.96 2.41 10.83
N LEU A 118 -10.74 2.94 10.94
CA LEU A 118 -9.51 2.18 10.72
C LEU A 118 -9.31 1.08 11.77
N HIS A 119 -8.86 -0.08 11.32
CA HIS A 119 -8.57 -1.21 12.21
C HIS A 119 -7.42 -2.08 11.68
N SER A 120 -7.08 -3.09 12.48
CA SER A 120 -6.07 -4.11 12.17
C SER A 120 -4.71 -3.54 11.73
N PRO A 121 -4.14 -2.56 12.47
CA PRO A 121 -2.86 -1.97 12.13
C PRO A 121 -1.75 -3.01 12.05
N THR A 122 -0.89 -2.90 11.04
CA THR A 122 0.33 -3.70 10.90
C THR A 122 1.47 -2.84 10.38
N ASN A 123 2.59 -2.86 11.08
CA ASN A 123 3.84 -2.21 10.71
C ASN A 123 4.79 -3.19 10.03
N SER A 124 5.58 -2.69 9.09
CA SER A 124 6.68 -3.42 8.47
C SER A 124 7.93 -2.56 8.40
N LEU A 125 9.06 -3.14 8.84
CA LEU A 125 10.40 -2.59 8.63
C LEU A 125 11.07 -3.36 7.49
N ARG A 126 11.29 -2.69 6.37
CA ARG A 126 11.91 -3.27 5.17
C ARG A 126 13.37 -2.82 5.06
N LEU A 127 14.30 -3.70 5.41
CA LEU A 127 15.74 -3.39 5.46
C LEU A 127 16.50 -3.77 4.17
N HIS A 128 16.01 -4.74 3.41
CA HIS A 128 16.65 -5.17 2.17
C HIS A 128 16.42 -4.17 1.03
N PRO A 129 17.38 -4.04 0.09
CA PRO A 129 17.13 -3.31 -1.15
C PRO A 129 16.08 -4.03 -1.98
N VAL A 130 15.29 -3.28 -2.74
CA VAL A 130 14.25 -3.85 -3.64
C VAL A 130 14.83 -4.91 -4.57
N ALA A 131 16.04 -4.67 -5.09
CA ALA A 131 16.71 -5.58 -6.01
C ALA A 131 17.00 -6.97 -5.40
N ALA A 132 17.23 -7.10 -4.09
CA ALA A 132 17.60 -8.37 -3.47
C ALA A 132 16.54 -9.48 -3.63
N TRP A 133 15.28 -9.10 -3.84
CA TRP A 133 14.16 -10.03 -3.99
C TRP A 133 13.72 -10.23 -5.43
N ARG A 134 14.08 -9.31 -6.34
CA ARG A 134 13.70 -9.38 -7.76
C ARG A 134 14.21 -10.67 -8.41
N ASP A 135 15.45 -11.03 -8.12
CA ASP A 135 16.12 -12.14 -8.83
C ASP A 135 15.76 -13.52 -8.28
N LYS A 136 15.11 -13.60 -7.11
CA LYS A 136 14.82 -14.87 -6.41
C LYS A 136 13.33 -15.20 -6.30
N THR A 137 12.44 -14.33 -6.79
CA THR A 137 11.00 -14.50 -6.62
C THR A 137 10.28 -14.75 -7.94
N SER A 138 9.17 -15.50 -7.89
CA SER A 138 8.33 -15.67 -9.06
C SER A 138 7.74 -14.32 -9.49
N TRP A 139 7.43 -14.17 -10.77
CA TRP A 139 6.86 -12.92 -11.32
C TRP A 139 5.60 -12.44 -10.56
N ARG A 140 4.83 -13.34 -9.95
CA ARG A 140 3.67 -12.98 -9.10
C ARG A 140 4.08 -12.25 -7.82
N LYS A 141 5.25 -12.55 -7.28
CA LYS A 141 5.82 -11.96 -6.06
C LYS A 141 6.84 -10.85 -6.32
N ASP A 142 7.07 -10.54 -7.60
CA ASP A 142 7.91 -9.45 -8.06
C ASP A 142 7.13 -8.14 -7.94
N ASP A 143 7.57 -7.29 -7.02
CA ASP A 143 6.91 -6.03 -6.69
C ASP A 143 7.43 -4.86 -7.55
N SER A 144 8.35 -5.14 -8.51
CA SER A 144 8.78 -4.18 -9.54
C SER A 144 7.81 -4.10 -10.74
N ARG A 145 6.81 -4.98 -10.75
CA ARG A 145 5.72 -4.99 -11.72
C ARG A 145 4.51 -4.25 -11.14
N LEU A 146 3.89 -3.38 -11.94
CA LEU A 146 2.68 -2.66 -11.56
C LEU A 146 1.59 -3.64 -11.12
N HIS A 147 1.04 -3.41 -9.94
CA HIS A 147 -0.04 -4.20 -9.36
C HIS A 147 -0.87 -3.36 -8.40
N VAL A 148 -2.09 -3.83 -8.15
CA VAL A 148 -2.85 -3.48 -6.95
C VAL A 148 -2.68 -4.60 -5.93
N ASP A 149 -2.67 -4.27 -4.65
CA ASP A 149 -2.48 -5.25 -3.59
C ASP A 149 -3.66 -6.21 -3.50
N ALA A 150 -3.36 -7.50 -3.61
CA ALA A 150 -4.28 -8.58 -3.34
C ALA A 150 -3.52 -9.74 -2.71
N PHE A 151 -3.97 -10.20 -1.53
CA PHE A 151 -3.26 -11.26 -0.81
C PHE A 151 -3.94 -12.63 -0.98
N PRO A 152 -3.28 -13.60 -1.64
CA PRO A 152 -3.92 -14.88 -1.98
C PRO A 152 -4.39 -15.67 -0.76
N SER A 153 -3.67 -15.57 0.36
CA SER A 153 -3.93 -16.30 1.61
C SER A 153 -4.74 -15.50 2.63
N ARG A 154 -4.94 -14.20 2.42
CA ARG A 154 -5.66 -13.29 3.34
C ARG A 154 -6.69 -12.45 2.57
N PRO A 155 -7.82 -13.06 2.17
CA PRO A 155 -8.95 -12.31 1.60
C PRO A 155 -9.40 -11.20 2.56
N ASN A 156 -9.60 -9.99 2.06
CA ASN A 156 -9.96 -8.81 2.84
C ASN A 156 -11.44 -8.41 2.69
N TYR A 157 -12.23 -9.13 1.88
CA TYR A 157 -13.68 -8.93 1.79
C TYR A 157 -14.06 -7.46 1.53
N GLY A 158 -13.40 -6.83 0.56
CA GLY A 158 -13.75 -5.50 0.10
C GLY A 158 -13.20 -4.37 0.96
N GLU A 159 -12.63 -4.66 2.13
CA GLU A 159 -11.97 -3.65 2.95
C GLU A 159 -10.82 -3.00 2.19
N ARG A 160 -10.69 -1.68 2.33
CA ARG A 160 -9.61 -0.92 1.71
C ARG A 160 -8.30 -1.18 2.41
N ILE A 161 -7.20 -1.10 1.66
CA ILE A 161 -5.85 -1.26 2.20
C ILE A 161 -5.16 0.10 2.13
N ILE A 162 -5.19 0.86 3.22
CA ILE A 162 -4.46 2.12 3.31
C ILE A 162 -3.04 1.83 3.80
N ARG A 163 -2.05 2.38 3.10
CA ARG A 163 -0.64 2.27 3.47
C ARG A 163 0.02 3.62 3.56
N ILE A 164 0.78 3.80 4.63
CA ILE A 164 1.64 4.96 4.89
C ILE A 164 3.08 4.49 4.87
N PHE A 165 3.88 5.08 4.00
CA PHE A 165 5.27 4.73 3.79
C PHE A 165 6.18 5.87 4.18
N SER A 166 7.35 5.55 4.69
CA SER A 166 8.43 6.51 4.94
C SER A 166 9.75 5.98 4.40
N ASN A 167 10.46 6.79 3.61
CA ASN A 167 11.82 6.49 3.19
C ASN A 167 12.79 6.93 4.30
N ILE A 168 13.39 5.96 4.97
CA ILE A 168 14.32 6.16 6.09
C ILE A 168 15.77 5.84 5.70
N ASN A 169 16.09 5.92 4.41
CA ASN A 169 17.45 5.65 3.92
C ASN A 169 18.46 6.66 4.49
N PRO A 170 19.56 6.21 5.12
CA PRO A 170 20.51 7.09 5.79
C PRO A 170 21.53 7.74 4.84
N HIS A 171 21.55 7.32 3.56
CA HIS A 171 22.51 7.75 2.55
C HIS A 171 21.89 8.67 1.49
N GLY A 172 20.65 9.13 1.70
CA GLY A 172 19.97 10.02 0.76
C GLY A 172 19.38 9.34 -0.47
N GLU A 173 19.38 8.00 -0.53
CA GLU A 173 18.88 7.29 -1.71
C GLU A 173 17.34 7.34 -1.78
N PRO A 174 16.76 7.55 -2.98
CA PRO A 174 15.34 7.57 -3.15
C PRO A 174 14.73 6.16 -3.14
N ARG A 175 13.42 6.11 -2.89
CA ARG A 175 12.56 4.95 -3.15
C ARG A 175 11.87 5.17 -4.49
N ALA A 176 12.42 4.59 -5.55
CA ALA A 176 11.90 4.74 -6.90
C ALA A 176 10.62 3.91 -7.10
N TRP A 177 9.54 4.56 -7.50
CA TRP A 177 8.23 3.97 -7.77
C TRP A 177 7.74 4.27 -9.19
N ARG A 178 6.85 3.41 -9.68
CA ARG A 178 5.92 3.73 -10.78
C ARG A 178 4.50 3.66 -10.24
N VAL A 179 3.70 4.68 -10.54
CA VAL A 179 2.28 4.77 -10.19
C VAL A 179 1.49 4.64 -11.49
N GLY A 180 0.54 3.72 -11.57
CA GLY A 180 -0.21 3.44 -12.80
C GLY A 180 -1.56 4.15 -12.89
N GLU A 181 -2.32 3.78 -13.92
CA GLU A 181 -3.60 4.39 -14.31
C GLU A 181 -4.73 4.28 -13.27
N ASP A 182 -5.83 4.99 -13.54
CA ASP A 182 -7.06 4.92 -12.76
C ASP A 182 -7.61 3.48 -12.67
N PHE A 183 -8.10 3.12 -11.49
CA PHE A 183 -8.57 1.76 -11.22
C PHE A 183 -9.78 1.37 -12.06
N THR A 184 -10.67 2.29 -12.40
CA THR A 184 -11.86 1.99 -13.21
C THR A 184 -11.45 1.63 -14.64
N GLN A 185 -10.50 2.37 -15.21
CA GLN A 185 -9.95 2.10 -16.54
C GLN A 185 -9.22 0.74 -16.54
N LEU A 186 -8.37 0.52 -15.54
CA LEU A 186 -7.66 -0.73 -15.34
C LEU A 186 -8.61 -1.94 -15.22
N ALA A 187 -9.62 -1.84 -14.35
CA ALA A 187 -10.59 -2.91 -14.14
C ALA A 187 -11.37 -3.20 -15.42
N SER A 188 -11.82 -2.16 -16.14
CA SER A 188 -12.55 -2.31 -17.41
C SER A 188 -11.72 -3.03 -18.48
N ARG A 189 -10.41 -2.76 -18.54
CA ARG A 189 -9.46 -3.42 -19.46
C ARG A 189 -9.34 -4.92 -19.20
N TYR A 190 -9.21 -5.31 -17.94
CA TYR A 190 -8.88 -6.69 -17.57
C TYR A 190 -10.09 -7.57 -17.25
N LEU A 191 -11.20 -7.01 -16.78
CA LEU A 191 -12.41 -7.77 -16.40
C LEU A 191 -12.86 -8.81 -17.46
N PRO A 192 -12.90 -8.49 -18.78
CA PRO A 192 -13.27 -9.46 -19.80
C PRO A 192 -12.33 -10.68 -19.91
N GLN A 193 -11.12 -10.57 -19.37
CA GLN A 193 -10.05 -11.57 -19.47
C GLN A 193 -9.92 -12.43 -18.20
N LEU A 194 -10.70 -12.14 -17.15
CA LEU A 194 -10.61 -12.82 -15.87
C LEU A 194 -11.43 -14.11 -15.88
N GLU A 195 -10.92 -15.15 -15.21
CA GLU A 195 -11.62 -16.42 -15.03
C GLU A 195 -12.80 -16.26 -14.07
N ARG A 196 -13.87 -17.00 -14.33
CA ARG A 196 -15.09 -16.98 -13.51
C ARG A 196 -14.81 -17.42 -12.08
N TYR A 197 -15.44 -16.74 -11.13
CA TYR A 197 -15.43 -17.15 -9.72
C TYR A 197 -16.18 -18.47 -9.52
N SER A 198 -15.58 -19.38 -8.73
CA SER A 198 -16.19 -20.64 -8.31
C SER A 198 -16.33 -20.67 -6.78
N PRO A 199 -17.57 -20.60 -6.24
CA PRO A 199 -17.83 -20.71 -4.82
C PRO A 199 -17.34 -22.04 -4.22
N VAL A 200 -17.34 -23.12 -5.01
CA VAL A 200 -16.90 -24.47 -4.60
C VAL A 200 -15.38 -24.51 -4.46
N SER A 201 -14.65 -23.99 -5.45
CA SER A 201 -13.18 -23.90 -5.38
C SER A 201 -12.73 -23.04 -4.20
N SER A 202 -13.38 -21.90 -3.98
CA SER A 202 -13.12 -21.03 -2.83
C SER A 202 -13.36 -21.73 -1.49
N TRP A 203 -14.43 -22.52 -1.38
CA TRP A 203 -14.71 -23.33 -0.19
C TRP A 203 -13.62 -24.40 0.02
N LEU A 204 -13.22 -25.11 -1.04
CA LEU A 204 -12.20 -26.15 -0.96
C LEU A 204 -10.85 -25.58 -0.53
N GLN A 205 -10.41 -24.46 -1.13
CA GLN A 205 -9.16 -23.77 -0.78
C GLN A 205 -9.12 -23.36 0.71
N HIS A 206 -10.25 -22.91 1.25
CA HIS A 206 -10.35 -22.60 2.68
C HIS A 206 -10.28 -23.87 3.54
N LYS A 207 -11.02 -24.93 3.16
CA LYS A 207 -11.04 -26.19 3.91
C LYS A 207 -9.68 -26.87 4.01
N VAL A 208 -8.86 -26.78 2.96
CA VAL A 208 -7.50 -27.33 2.95
C VAL A 208 -6.44 -26.36 3.49
N GLY A 209 -6.85 -25.20 4.03
CA GLY A 209 -5.96 -24.27 4.73
C GLY A 209 -5.11 -23.35 3.83
N ILE A 210 -5.35 -23.33 2.51
CA ILE A 210 -4.64 -22.42 1.59
C ILE A 210 -5.01 -20.96 1.88
N THR A 211 -6.27 -20.70 2.22
CA THR A 211 -6.76 -19.37 2.59
C THR A 211 -7.26 -19.35 4.03
N LYS A 212 -6.91 -18.28 4.77
CA LYS A 212 -7.33 -18.13 6.17
C LYS A 212 -8.85 -18.01 6.35
N ARG A 213 -9.53 -17.54 5.31
CA ARG A 213 -10.99 -17.46 5.20
C ARG A 213 -11.39 -17.87 3.79
N ARG A 214 -12.66 -18.24 3.57
CA ARG A 214 -13.22 -18.41 2.22
C ARG A 214 -12.95 -17.14 1.40
N ARG A 215 -12.61 -17.26 0.12
CA ARG A 215 -12.40 -16.11 -0.77
C ARG A 215 -13.76 -15.60 -1.29
N SER A 216 -14.05 -14.30 -1.21
CA SER A 216 -15.25 -13.73 -1.84
C SER A 216 -15.10 -13.64 -3.37
N HIS A 217 -16.16 -13.27 -4.08
CA HIS A 217 -16.06 -13.00 -5.52
C HIS A 217 -15.17 -11.77 -5.76
N TYR A 218 -15.30 -10.74 -4.93
CA TYR A 218 -14.41 -9.57 -4.94
C TYR A 218 -12.92 -9.96 -4.82
N ASP A 219 -12.56 -10.72 -3.78
CA ASP A 219 -11.17 -11.12 -3.53
C ASP A 219 -10.60 -11.96 -4.69
N HIS A 220 -11.45 -12.75 -5.35
CA HIS A 220 -11.08 -13.53 -6.53
C HIS A 220 -10.75 -12.62 -7.71
N LEU A 221 -11.58 -11.61 -7.99
CA LEU A 221 -11.32 -10.65 -9.06
C LEU A 221 -10.06 -9.83 -8.78
N MET A 222 -9.89 -9.31 -7.56
CA MET A 222 -8.70 -8.54 -7.16
C MET A 222 -7.41 -9.35 -7.32
N LEU A 223 -7.41 -10.63 -6.90
CA LEU A 223 -6.24 -11.49 -7.07
C LEU A 223 -5.92 -11.74 -8.55
N GLN A 224 -6.95 -11.88 -9.39
CA GLN A 224 -6.71 -12.06 -10.82
C GLN A 224 -6.27 -10.76 -11.51
N LEU A 225 -6.79 -9.61 -11.11
CA LEU A 225 -6.29 -8.31 -11.58
C LEU A 225 -4.81 -8.18 -11.25
N HIS A 226 -4.42 -8.44 -10.00
CA HIS A 226 -3.02 -8.47 -9.57
C HIS A 226 -2.16 -9.38 -10.48
N ASP A 227 -2.58 -10.63 -10.70
CA ASP A 227 -1.81 -11.59 -11.51
C ASP A 227 -1.80 -11.22 -13.01
N LYS A 228 -2.89 -10.69 -13.56
CA LYS A 228 -2.97 -10.27 -14.96
C LYS A 228 -2.09 -9.04 -15.22
N MET A 229 -2.18 -8.03 -14.37
CA MET A 229 -1.32 -6.85 -14.47
C MET A 229 0.16 -7.21 -14.44
N LYS A 230 0.56 -8.09 -13.51
CA LYS A 230 1.96 -8.53 -13.43
C LYS A 230 2.39 -9.41 -14.60
N SER A 231 1.50 -10.10 -15.30
CA SER A 231 1.86 -10.95 -16.45
C SER A 231 1.79 -10.22 -17.81
N ASP A 232 1.02 -9.15 -17.92
CA ASP A 232 0.88 -8.36 -19.13
C ASP A 232 2.12 -7.46 -19.36
N LEU A 233 3.06 -7.93 -20.19
CA LEU A 233 4.29 -7.20 -20.48
C LEU A 233 4.06 -5.91 -21.26
N ASP A 234 3.02 -5.86 -22.10
CA ASP A 234 2.67 -4.65 -22.85
C ASP A 234 2.19 -3.57 -21.90
N TYR A 235 1.28 -3.91 -20.98
CA TYR A 235 0.85 -2.99 -19.93
C TYR A 235 2.02 -2.53 -19.04
N GLN A 236 2.93 -3.42 -18.68
CA GLN A 236 4.09 -3.06 -17.87
C GLN A 236 5.03 -2.05 -18.55
N GLN A 237 5.12 -2.07 -19.89
CA GLN A 237 6.01 -1.21 -20.67
C GLN A 237 5.31 0.06 -21.17
N ASN A 238 4.11 -0.09 -21.73
CA ASN A 238 3.39 0.92 -22.49
C ASN A 238 2.12 1.44 -21.79
N GLY A 239 1.73 0.84 -20.66
CA GLY A 239 0.60 1.32 -19.86
C GLY A 239 0.83 2.73 -19.30
N LEU A 240 -0.26 3.48 -19.09
CA LEU A 240 -0.21 4.80 -18.48
C LEU A 240 0.37 4.66 -17.07
N GLN A 241 1.50 5.33 -16.85
CA GLN A 241 2.22 5.29 -15.58
C GLN A 241 3.09 6.53 -15.42
N GLN A 242 3.26 6.95 -14.18
CA GLN A 242 4.11 8.04 -13.76
C GLN A 242 5.24 7.49 -12.88
N ALA A 243 6.49 7.74 -13.26
CA ALA A 243 7.64 7.48 -12.41
C ALA A 243 7.76 8.57 -11.34
N ILE A 244 8.06 8.18 -10.11
CA ILE A 244 8.36 9.10 -9.01
C ILE A 244 9.46 8.51 -8.12
N ASP A 245 10.42 9.36 -7.76
CA ASP A 245 11.42 9.07 -6.75
C ASP A 245 11.01 9.72 -5.43
N PHE A 246 10.70 8.90 -4.43
CA PHE A 246 10.46 9.41 -3.08
C PHE A 246 11.80 9.59 -2.35
N PRO A 247 12.29 10.83 -2.14
CA PRO A 247 13.59 11.07 -1.53
C PRO A 247 13.65 10.55 -0.08
N ALA A 248 14.86 10.33 0.42
CA ALA A 248 15.05 10.05 1.84
C ALA A 248 14.48 11.18 2.70
N GLY A 249 13.80 10.83 3.80
CA GLY A 249 13.12 11.81 4.65
C GLY A 249 11.75 12.27 4.12
N SER A 250 11.17 11.57 3.15
CA SER A 250 9.80 11.81 2.71
C SER A 250 8.85 10.66 3.08
N SER A 251 7.57 10.98 3.11
CA SER A 251 6.48 10.03 3.35
C SER A 251 5.42 10.10 2.26
N TRP A 252 4.65 9.03 2.09
CA TRP A 252 3.52 9.01 1.17
C TRP A 252 2.43 8.04 1.62
N ILE A 253 1.20 8.31 1.19
CA ILE A 253 0.00 7.55 1.54
C ILE A 253 -0.71 7.13 0.26
N CYS A 254 -1.16 5.88 0.18
CA CYS A 254 -2.05 5.45 -0.89
C CYS A 254 -3.01 4.35 -0.42
N PHE A 255 -4.09 4.17 -1.17
CA PHE A 255 -4.86 2.94 -1.14
C PHE A 255 -4.21 1.92 -2.07
N SER A 256 -3.41 1.02 -1.52
CA SER A 256 -2.61 0.10 -2.34
C SER A 256 -3.45 -0.96 -3.06
N ASP A 257 -4.71 -1.15 -2.65
CA ASP A 257 -5.71 -1.98 -3.34
C ASP A 257 -6.38 -1.30 -4.55
N GLN A 258 -6.16 0.00 -4.74
CA GLN A 258 -6.76 0.79 -5.83
C GLN A 258 -5.69 1.38 -6.74
N THR A 259 -4.67 2.01 -6.17
CA THR A 259 -3.60 2.67 -6.92
C THR A 259 -2.60 1.63 -7.43
N PRO A 260 -2.47 1.40 -8.76
CA PRO A 260 -1.45 0.52 -9.29
C PRO A 260 -0.06 1.06 -8.95
N HIS A 261 0.80 0.24 -8.37
CA HIS A 261 2.11 0.67 -7.95
C HIS A 261 3.18 -0.41 -8.19
N ALA A 262 4.41 0.04 -8.35
CA ALA A 262 5.58 -0.81 -8.49
C ALA A 262 6.79 -0.16 -7.81
N ALA A 263 7.51 -0.93 -7.00
CA ALA A 263 8.77 -0.49 -6.40
C ALA A 263 9.93 -0.88 -7.33
N MET A 264 10.60 0.11 -7.91
CA MET A 264 11.69 -0.07 -8.86
C MET A 264 13.06 -0.13 -8.19
N GLY A 265 13.21 0.54 -7.04
CA GLY A 265 14.48 0.68 -6.34
C GLY A 265 14.37 1.20 -4.92
N GLY A 266 15.52 1.31 -4.26
CA GLY A 266 15.67 1.83 -2.91
C GLY A 266 15.78 0.77 -1.83
N GLN A 267 16.16 1.22 -0.64
CA GLN A 267 16.42 0.41 0.56
C GLN A 267 15.96 1.20 1.79
N TYR A 268 15.68 0.49 2.89
CA TYR A 268 15.30 1.06 4.19
C TYR A 268 13.98 1.86 4.15
N MET A 269 12.89 1.16 4.44
CA MET A 269 11.56 1.75 4.40
C MET A 269 10.72 1.27 5.58
N LEU A 270 9.96 2.19 6.17
CA LEU A 270 8.88 1.88 7.10
C LEU A 270 7.55 1.90 6.35
N GLU A 271 6.65 1.01 6.75
CA GLU A 271 5.31 0.88 6.19
C GLU A 271 4.32 0.59 7.31
N GLN A 272 3.25 1.37 7.37
CA GLN A 272 2.11 1.14 8.25
C GLN A 272 0.91 0.85 7.37
N THR A 273 0.25 -0.28 7.59
CA THR A 273 -0.99 -0.67 6.92
C THR A 273 -2.16 -0.56 7.90
N PHE A 274 -3.29 -0.01 7.47
CA PHE A 274 -4.58 -0.18 8.14
C PHE A 274 -5.59 -0.76 7.16
N LEU A 275 -6.64 -1.37 7.71
CA LEU A 275 -7.83 -1.72 6.96
C LEU A 275 -8.92 -0.68 7.22
N LEU A 276 -9.68 -0.33 6.18
CA LEU A 276 -10.82 0.58 6.26
C LEU A 276 -12.05 -0.11 5.63
N PRO A 277 -13.14 -0.32 6.39
CA PRO A 277 -14.39 -0.80 5.82
C PRO A 277 -14.91 0.19 4.76
N VAL A 278 -15.48 -0.32 3.66
CA VAL A 278 -16.03 0.53 2.58
C VAL A 278 -17.10 1.50 3.09
N ALA A 279 -17.85 1.14 4.13
CA ALA A 279 -18.84 2.01 4.75
C ALA A 279 -18.23 3.18 5.55
N GLY A 280 -16.94 3.11 5.90
CA GLY A 280 -16.19 4.18 6.56
C GLY A 280 -15.51 5.15 5.59
N MET A 281 -15.65 4.95 4.28
CA MET A 281 -15.20 5.89 3.26
C MET A 281 -16.14 7.10 3.16
N LYS A 282 -15.60 8.25 2.78
CA LYS A 282 -16.38 9.46 2.45
C LYS A 282 -17.18 9.24 1.16
N ASN A 283 -16.57 8.63 0.14
CA ASN A 283 -17.24 8.24 -1.10
C ASN A 283 -17.09 6.73 -1.38
N PRO A 284 -17.92 5.87 -0.74
CA PRO A 284 -17.83 4.42 -0.91
C PRO A 284 -17.88 3.92 -2.35
N GLN A 285 -18.52 4.67 -3.26
CA GLN A 285 -18.62 4.35 -4.68
C GLN A 285 -17.27 4.35 -5.41
N GLN A 286 -16.25 5.02 -4.87
CA GLN A 286 -14.90 5.02 -5.42
C GLN A 286 -14.07 3.81 -4.96
N SER A 287 -14.60 2.97 -4.08
CA SER A 287 -13.90 1.74 -3.68
C SER A 287 -13.76 0.77 -4.86
N PRO A 288 -12.65 0.00 -4.94
CA PRO A 288 -12.52 -1.11 -5.88
C PRO A 288 -13.71 -2.07 -5.83
N LEU A 289 -14.26 -2.33 -4.63
CA LEU A 289 -15.46 -3.14 -4.47
C LEU A 289 -16.63 -2.57 -5.27
N LYS A 290 -17.00 -1.30 -5.03
CA LYS A 290 -18.17 -0.69 -5.70
C LYS A 290 -17.96 -0.48 -7.19
N ILE A 291 -16.74 -0.15 -7.61
CA ILE A 291 -16.37 -0.06 -9.02
C ILE A 291 -16.56 -1.42 -9.70
N LEU A 292 -16.03 -2.51 -9.12
CA LEU A 292 -16.20 -3.85 -9.69
C LEU A 292 -17.66 -4.32 -9.66
N GLU A 293 -18.43 -4.01 -8.60
CA GLU A 293 -19.87 -4.30 -8.55
C GLU A 293 -20.63 -3.59 -9.67
N SER A 294 -20.29 -2.32 -9.93
CA SER A 294 -20.84 -1.53 -11.03
C SER A 294 -20.47 -2.11 -12.40
N LEU A 295 -19.18 -2.37 -12.66
CA LEU A 295 -18.73 -2.91 -13.95
C LEU A 295 -19.28 -4.31 -14.24
N THR A 296 -19.50 -5.12 -13.20
CA THR A 296 -20.04 -6.49 -13.34
C THR A 296 -21.57 -6.57 -13.21
N GLN A 297 -22.23 -5.47 -12.80
CA GLN A 297 -23.67 -5.40 -12.50
C GLN A 297 -24.12 -6.45 -11.49
N LYS A 298 -23.27 -6.76 -10.50
CA LYS A 298 -23.48 -7.83 -9.51
C LYS A 298 -22.90 -7.44 -8.16
N ARG A 299 -23.54 -7.92 -7.09
CA ARG A 299 -22.97 -7.88 -5.75
C ARG A 299 -21.83 -8.90 -5.64
N LEU A 300 -20.69 -8.49 -5.08
CA LEU A 300 -19.46 -9.32 -5.06
C LEU A 300 -19.11 -9.90 -3.68
N ILE A 301 -19.86 -9.52 -2.64
CA ILE A 301 -19.73 -10.00 -1.25
C ILE A 301 -21.09 -10.34 -0.66
#